data_AF-A0A4W5LD20-F1
#
_entry.id   AF-A0A4W5LD20-F1
#
_cell.length_a   1.000
_cell.length_b   1.000
_cell.length_c   1.000
_cell.angle_alpha   90.00
_cell.angle_beta   90.00
_cell.angle_gamma   90.00
#
_symmetry.space_group_name_H-M   'P 1'
#
loop_
_entity.id
_entity.type
_entity.pdbx_description
1 polymer ?
#
loop_
_entity_poly.entity_id
_entity_poly.type
_entity_poly.pdbx_seq_one_letter_code
_entity_poly.pdbx_strand_id
1 'polypeptide(L)'
;MASKEKIHLVDAGLKINSPYPTILRTERDVDLIISLDFSAGDPFETVFSAKEYACQQKLPFPPVNESVREENDHPQDCYVFEGRRPEEPTVMHMPLFNLQNCQGQC
;
A
#
# COMPACT_ATOMS: atom_id res chain seq x y z
N MET A 1 -22.33 -1.50 37.66
CA MET A 1 -20.92 -1.87 37.40
C MET A 1 -20.78 -2.01 35.90
N ALA A 2 -20.00 -1.14 35.24
CA ALA A 2 -19.74 -1.30 33.82
C ALA A 2 -18.96 -2.60 33.61
N SER A 3 -19.44 -3.46 32.71
CA SER A 3 -18.68 -4.61 32.23
C SER A 3 -17.33 -4.09 31.72
N LYS A 4 -16.21 -4.62 32.24
CA LYS A 4 -14.88 -4.37 31.66
C LYS A 4 -14.80 -5.17 30.37
N GLU A 5 -15.30 -4.60 29.27
CA GLU A 5 -15.11 -5.13 27.93
C GLU A 5 -13.60 -5.32 27.68
N LYS A 6 -13.23 -6.52 27.24
CA LYS A 6 -11.86 -6.85 26.85
C LYS A 6 -11.71 -6.55 25.36
N ILE A 7 -10.72 -5.77 25.00
CA ILE A 7 -10.36 -5.50 23.61
C ILE A 7 -9.15 -6.38 23.26
N HIS A 8 -9.21 -7.05 22.11
CA HIS A 8 -8.11 -7.85 21.59
C HIS A 8 -7.40 -7.06 20.48
N LEU A 9 -6.14 -6.71 20.72
CA LEU A 9 -5.28 -6.08 19.73
C LEU A 9 -4.44 -7.18 19.06
N VAL A 10 -4.34 -7.11 17.74
CA VAL A 10 -3.58 -8.05 16.92
C VAL A 10 -2.69 -7.27 15.95
N ASP A 11 -1.71 -7.96 15.39
CA ASP A 11 -0.82 -7.40 14.37
C ASP A 11 -1.61 -6.99 13.11
N ALA A 12 -1.36 -5.78 12.61
CA ALA A 12 -2.02 -5.25 11.41
C ALA A 12 -1.61 -5.99 10.13
N GLY A 13 -0.41 -6.59 10.11
CA GLY A 13 0.10 -7.39 9.00
C GLY A 13 -0.75 -8.63 8.70
N LEU A 14 -1.59 -9.06 9.65
CA LEU A 14 -2.60 -10.10 9.43
C LEU A 14 -3.72 -9.68 8.47
N LYS A 15 -3.87 -8.37 8.19
CA LYS A 15 -4.91 -7.83 7.32
C LYS A 15 -4.34 -7.07 6.13
N ILE A 16 -3.45 -6.10 6.37
CA ILE A 16 -2.71 -5.38 5.33
C ILE A 16 -1.31 -5.15 5.88
N ASN A 17 -0.30 -5.68 5.20
CA ASN A 17 1.11 -5.53 5.60
C ASN A 17 1.67 -4.13 5.32
N SER A 18 0.84 -3.09 5.44
CA SER A 18 1.20 -1.70 5.22
C SER A 18 0.18 -0.76 5.89
N PRO A 19 0.62 0.38 6.47
CA PRO A 19 -0.23 1.24 7.29
C PRO A 19 -1.18 2.17 6.51
N TYR A 20 -1.53 1.84 5.25
CA TYR A 20 -2.46 2.62 4.41
C TYR A 20 -3.75 3.05 5.12
N PRO A 21 -4.45 2.21 5.91
CA PRO A 21 -5.67 2.63 6.61
C PRO A 21 -5.53 3.89 7.47
N THR A 22 -4.35 4.10 8.05
CA THR A 22 -4.10 5.27 8.91
C THR A 22 -3.84 6.55 8.12
N ILE A 23 -3.32 6.41 6.89
CA ILE A 23 -2.92 7.52 6.01
C ILE A 23 -4.09 7.96 5.13
N LEU A 24 -4.92 7.02 4.67
CA LEU A 24 -6.07 7.28 3.79
C LEU A 24 -7.26 7.98 4.47
N ARG A 25 -7.12 8.38 5.74
CA ARG A 25 -8.13 9.16 6.44
C ARG A 25 -8.25 10.54 5.80
N THR A 26 -9.45 10.90 5.36
CA THR A 26 -9.73 12.17 4.66
C THR A 26 -9.34 13.40 5.48
N GLU A 27 -9.40 13.34 6.82
CA GLU A 27 -9.00 14.47 7.67
C GLU A 27 -7.49 14.79 7.62
N ARG A 28 -6.68 13.87 7.08
CA ARG A 28 -5.23 14.08 6.93
C ARG A 28 -4.88 14.87 5.66
N ASP A 29 -5.81 14.99 4.71
CA ASP A 29 -5.63 15.73 3.45
C ASP A 29 -4.30 15.41 2.76
N VAL A 30 -4.04 14.10 2.59
CA VAL A 30 -2.75 13.61 2.09
C VAL A 30 -2.69 13.73 0.58
N ASP A 31 -1.67 14.43 0.12
CA ASP A 31 -1.39 14.70 -1.28
C ASP A 31 -0.48 13.65 -1.96
N LEU A 32 0.46 13.10 -1.19
CA LEU A 32 1.51 12.19 -1.66
C LEU A 32 1.77 11.13 -0.59
N ILE A 33 1.76 9.87 -1.00
CA ILE A 33 2.13 8.72 -0.18
C ILE A 33 3.41 8.12 -0.75
N ILE A 34 4.48 8.11 0.04
CA ILE A 34 5.70 7.36 -0.28
C ILE A 34 5.60 6.01 0.44
N SER A 35 5.34 4.97 -0.32
CA SER A 35 5.08 3.61 0.15
C SER A 35 6.34 2.77 0.00
N LEU A 36 6.96 2.41 1.13
CA LEU A 36 8.10 1.51 1.18
C LEU A 36 7.58 0.11 1.50
N ASP A 37 7.74 -0.82 0.56
CA ASP A 37 7.24 -2.18 0.71
C ASP A 37 8.38 -3.14 1.06
N PHE A 38 8.21 -3.86 2.17
CA PHE A 38 9.15 -4.85 2.68
C PHE A 38 8.55 -6.26 2.71
N SER A 39 7.48 -6.49 1.94
CA SER A 39 6.78 -7.76 1.89
C SER A 39 7.65 -8.81 1.24
N ALA A 40 7.52 -10.05 1.73
CA ALA A 40 8.08 -11.21 1.06
C ALA A 40 7.04 -11.74 0.06
N GLY A 41 7.46 -12.04 -1.17
CA GLY A 41 6.56 -12.55 -2.21
C GLY A 41 6.17 -11.46 -3.21
N ASP A 42 4.87 -11.23 -3.39
CA ASP A 42 4.34 -10.29 -4.40
C ASP A 42 4.66 -8.83 -4.00
N PRO A 43 5.53 -8.13 -4.75
CA PRO A 43 5.95 -6.77 -4.41
C PRO A 43 4.80 -5.76 -4.40
N PHE A 44 3.69 -6.05 -5.07
CA PHE A 44 2.54 -5.14 -5.17
C PHE A 44 1.36 -5.55 -4.29
N GLU A 45 1.46 -6.65 -3.51
CA GLU A 45 0.34 -7.16 -2.71
C GLU A 45 -0.25 -6.08 -1.80
N THR A 46 0.59 -5.27 -1.16
CA THR A 46 0.12 -4.26 -0.21
C THR A 46 -0.59 -3.10 -0.90
N VAL A 47 -0.13 -2.65 -2.07
CA VAL A 47 -0.76 -1.55 -2.80
C VAL A 47 -2.09 -1.98 -3.41
N PHE A 48 -2.21 -3.23 -3.89
CA PHE A 48 -3.49 -3.78 -4.32
C PHE A 48 -4.46 -4.00 -3.16
N SER A 49 -3.97 -4.52 -2.03
CA SER A 49 -4.77 -4.66 -0.81
C SER A 49 -5.25 -3.30 -0.28
N ALA A 50 -4.43 -2.26 -0.41
CA ALA A 50 -4.80 -0.89 -0.06
C ALA A 50 -5.88 -0.31 -0.99
N LYS A 51 -5.75 -0.53 -2.31
CA LYS A 51 -6.77 -0.17 -3.30
C LYS A 51 -8.12 -0.83 -2.97
N GLU A 52 -8.11 -2.12 -2.66
CA GLU A 52 -9.32 -2.86 -2.28
C GLU A 52 -9.91 -2.33 -0.96
N TYR A 53 -9.07 -2.09 0.05
CA TYR A 53 -9.50 -1.48 1.31
C TYR A 53 -10.14 -0.11 1.09
N ALA A 54 -9.50 0.76 0.31
CA ALA A 54 -10.02 2.09 0.00
C ALA A 54 -11.38 2.02 -0.71
N CYS A 55 -11.52 1.11 -1.68
CA CYS A 55 -12.79 0.85 -2.36
C CYS A 55 -13.90 0.44 -1.37
N GLN A 56 -13.61 -0.52 -0.47
CA GLN A 56 -14.55 -0.98 0.55
C GLN A 56 -14.96 0.13 1.53
N GLN A 57 -14.02 1.01 1.90
CA GLN A 57 -14.27 2.14 2.80
C GLN A 57 -14.78 3.40 2.08
N LYS A 58 -14.93 3.36 0.74
CA LYS A 58 -15.28 4.53 -0.10
C LYS A 58 -14.32 5.70 0.09
N LEU A 59 -13.04 5.40 0.30
CA LEU A 59 -11.96 6.37 0.39
C LEU A 59 -11.33 6.55 -0.99
N PRO A 60 -10.84 7.75 -1.31
CA PRO A 60 -10.16 8.01 -2.57
C PRO A 60 -8.78 7.31 -2.58
N PHE A 61 -8.44 6.71 -3.71
CA PHE A 61 -7.18 6.03 -3.95
C PHE A 61 -6.87 6.09 -5.44
N PRO A 62 -5.61 6.28 -5.85
CA PRO A 62 -5.27 6.37 -7.26
C PRO A 62 -5.53 5.04 -7.98
N PRO A 63 -5.79 5.06 -9.30
CA PRO A 63 -5.82 3.85 -10.09
C PRO A 63 -4.45 3.14 -10.05
N VAL A 64 -4.47 1.86 -9.67
CA VAL A 64 -3.30 0.98 -9.76
C VAL A 64 -3.47 0.13 -11.02
N ASN A 65 -2.56 0.30 -11.99
CA ASN A 65 -2.56 -0.45 -13.24
C ASN A 65 -2.20 -1.91 -12.96
N GLU A 66 -3.02 -2.85 -13.43
CA GLU A 66 -2.78 -4.29 -13.26
C GLU A 66 -1.53 -4.78 -14.01
N SER A 67 -1.08 -4.06 -15.05
CA SER A 67 0.11 -4.45 -15.84
C SER A 67 1.39 -4.49 -15.01
N VAL A 68 1.47 -3.79 -13.86
CA VAL A 68 2.64 -3.85 -12.98
C VAL A 68 2.88 -5.27 -12.45
N ARG A 69 1.84 -6.10 -12.39
CA ARG A 69 1.96 -7.51 -11.98
C ARG A 69 2.77 -8.36 -12.96
N GLU A 70 2.92 -7.92 -14.21
CA GLU A 70 3.79 -8.56 -15.19
C GLU A 70 5.27 -8.42 -14.80
N GLU A 71 5.59 -7.43 -13.97
CA GLU A 71 6.94 -7.16 -13.47
C GLU A 71 7.21 -7.81 -12.10
N ASN A 72 6.33 -8.69 -11.59
CA ASN A 72 6.47 -9.30 -10.26
C ASN A 72 7.82 -9.98 -10.02
N ASP A 73 8.37 -10.66 -11.04
CA ASP A 73 9.65 -11.35 -10.94
C ASP A 73 10.85 -10.39 -11.00
N HIS A 74 10.66 -9.21 -11.62
CA HIS A 74 11.72 -8.25 -11.92
C HIS A 74 11.22 -6.81 -11.77
N PRO A 75 10.78 -6.39 -10.57
CA PRO A 75 10.18 -5.09 -10.42
C PRO A 75 11.24 -3.98 -10.53
N GLN A 76 10.83 -2.83 -11.06
CA GLN A 76 11.57 -1.57 -10.99
C GLN A 76 11.69 -1.09 -9.54
N ASP A 77 12.58 -0.15 -9.31
CA ASP A 77 12.84 0.46 -8.01
C ASP A 77 11.70 1.38 -7.52
N CYS A 78 10.93 1.97 -8.45
CA CYS A 78 9.87 2.90 -8.12
C CYS A 78 8.73 2.88 -9.13
N TYR A 79 7.50 2.86 -8.61
CA TYR A 79 6.26 2.94 -9.36
C TYR A 79 5.46 4.16 -8.91
N VAL A 80 4.88 4.90 -9.86
CA VAL A 80 4.04 6.07 -9.56
C VAL A 80 2.62 5.79 -10.02
N PHE A 81 1.69 5.81 -9.06
CA PHE A 81 0.25 5.76 -9.30
C PHE A 81 -0.33 7.15 -9.08
N GLU A 82 -0.58 7.85 -10.19
CA GLU A 82 -1.05 9.24 -10.16
C GLU A 82 -2.50 9.31 -9.69
N GLY A 83 -2.73 10.12 -8.65
CA GLY A 83 -4.06 10.46 -8.16
C GLY A 83 -4.62 11.71 -8.84
N ARG A 84 -5.94 11.79 -8.96
CA ARG A 84 -6.64 13.01 -9.38
C ARG A 84 -6.85 13.92 -8.18
N ARG A 85 -6.09 15.02 -8.12
CA ARG A 85 -6.26 16.04 -7.09
C ARG A 85 -7.54 16.85 -7.29
N PRO A 86 -8.16 17.33 -6.20
CA PRO A 86 -7.74 17.18 -4.79
C PRO A 86 -8.15 15.86 -4.12
N GLU A 87 -8.92 15.00 -4.79
CA GLU A 87 -9.58 13.89 -4.12
C GLU A 87 -8.64 12.72 -3.82
N GLU A 88 -7.78 12.34 -4.76
CA GLU A 88 -6.94 11.14 -4.67
C GLU A 88 -5.46 11.48 -4.44
N PRO A 89 -4.80 10.84 -3.45
CA PRO A 89 -3.36 10.99 -3.27
C PRO A 89 -2.61 10.38 -4.45
N THR A 90 -1.43 10.91 -4.76
CA THR A 90 -0.46 10.16 -5.58
C THR A 90 0.30 9.16 -4.71
N VAL A 91 0.48 7.93 -5.18
CA VAL A 91 1.24 6.90 -4.47
C VAL A 91 2.53 6.61 -5.22
N MET A 92 3.67 6.80 -4.56
CA MET A 92 4.98 6.43 -5.03
C MET A 92 5.41 5.17 -4.27
N HIS A 93 5.41 4.03 -4.94
CA HIS A 93 5.61 2.71 -4.35
C HIS A 93 6.99 2.15 -4.70
N MET A 94 7.74 1.74 -3.68
CA MET A 94 9.10 1.25 -3.78
C MET A 94 9.20 -0.15 -3.16
N PRO A 95 9.27 -1.21 -3.98
CA PRO A 95 9.48 -2.56 -3.49
C PRO A 95 10.93 -2.76 -3.02
N LEU A 96 11.10 -3.48 -1.90
CA LEU A 96 12.41 -3.79 -1.32
C LEU A 96 13.33 -4.53 -2.29
N PHE A 97 12.81 -5.62 -2.86
CA PHE A 97 13.51 -6.44 -3.84
C PHE A 97 13.17 -5.93 -5.23
N ASN A 98 14.13 -5.35 -5.93
CA ASN A 98 13.96 -4.76 -7.24
C ASN A 98 15.26 -4.83 -8.07
N LEU A 99 15.17 -4.54 -9.36
CA LEU A 99 16.28 -4.65 -10.30
C LEU A 99 17.50 -3.77 -9.96
N GLN A 100 17.33 -2.69 -9.19
CA GLN A 100 18.43 -1.81 -8.81
C GLN A 100 19.16 -2.31 -7.56
N ASN A 101 18.41 -2.80 -6.57
CA ASN A 101 18.94 -3.23 -5.27
C ASN A 101 19.35 -4.72 -5.26
N CYS A 102 18.78 -5.52 -6.15
CA CYS A 102 19.09 -6.94 -6.31
C CYS A 102 19.95 -7.14 -7.56
N GLN A 103 21.25 -6.87 -7.45
CA GLN A 103 22.22 -7.06 -8.54
C GLN A 103 22.57 -8.54 -8.73
N GLY A 104 21.61 -9.36 -9.17
CA GLY A 104 21.85 -10.66 -9.84
C GLY A 104 22.74 -11.69 -9.14
N GLN A 105 22.97 -11.60 -7.83
CA GLN A 105 23.64 -12.65 -7.06
C GLN A 105 22.57 -13.46 -6.31
N CYS A 106 21.87 -14.30 -7.07
CA CYS A 106 21.21 -15.50 -6.54
C CYS A 106 22.10 -16.71 -6.79
#